data_AF-A0A843F5F9-F1
#
_entry.id   AF-A0A843F5F9-F1
#
_cell.length_a   1.000
_cell.length_b   1.000
_cell.length_c   1.000
_cell.angle_alpha   90.00
_cell.angle_beta   90.00
_cell.angle_gamma   90.00
#
_symmetry.space_group_name_H-M   'P 1'
#
loop_
_entity.id
_entity.type
_entity.pdbx_description
1 polymer ?
#
loop_
_entity_poly.entity_id
_entity_poly.type
_entity_poly.pdbx_seq_one_letter_code
_entity_poly.pdbx_strand_id
1 'polypeptide(L)'
;MLVSLILLTILSIGAASAQDSDNILSADDSAGSIKEIYVSDTGEDTGSGSQASPYATLNKSISEVNSSDNAVIHVGSGTYSGESNTNLQINLAHRNYNGSLTFIGDSNGGTIFDGDDSAPIFKSISADSIVTFINITFTHGRTDMGSAIRSSGDLTIDNCVFEENYVTNLGAIYSENGDLTIKNSKFSKNSGNQYVDLYFSHAGLVTLINNIFESGTATSSWADTPAVYVGTGKSVIRGNTFKNLTSSRSAAALAVRYNNGDNIANITDNTFINCTYTGSNGGIVFFQNSYLKGNKFIDCTSTTATLYSVTDFNAKVAFEDVEIDGTQFVLKANVTDDGDNTVQNAKVIFTIDGKSVGSATSNANGVASLTVNKLLENGEYTISGTQAYSDVNPFEVTVVDGKATVNFDHSPAEVWVSTEGNDTTGDGSEANPFLTLKKALDYGTATSVDLTVHIKDGLYNGSENRDLSYSNVGKITILGESYGNVIIDAEHAKSGTGWWASGSNIFTFGQNLEIKLVNLTL
;
A
#
# COMPACT_ATOMS: atom_id res chain seq x y z
N MET A 1 40.44 10.32 -33.07
CA MET A 1 40.01 9.00 -32.58
C MET A 1 38.51 8.94 -32.82
N LEU A 2 38.05 8.06 -33.70
CA LEU A 2 36.67 7.99 -34.17
C LEU A 2 35.76 7.59 -32.99
N VAL A 3 34.89 8.48 -32.52
CA VAL A 3 33.85 8.15 -31.54
C VAL A 3 32.54 8.01 -32.30
N SER A 4 31.99 6.80 -32.27
CA SER A 4 30.72 6.43 -32.88
C SER A 4 29.60 7.09 -32.08
N LEU A 5 28.90 8.04 -32.70
CA LEU A 5 27.69 8.67 -32.18
C LEU A 5 26.54 7.67 -32.33
N ILE A 6 26.21 6.94 -31.26
CA ILE A 6 24.96 6.18 -31.21
C ILE A 6 23.87 7.18 -30.82
N LEU A 7 23.13 7.64 -31.83
CA LEU A 7 21.93 8.44 -31.66
C LEU A 7 20.84 7.53 -31.06
N LEU A 8 20.49 7.76 -29.80
CA LEU A 8 19.45 7.03 -29.10
C LEU A 8 18.09 7.56 -29.55
N THR A 9 17.43 6.89 -30.49
CA THR A 9 16.03 7.17 -30.85
C THR A 9 15.12 6.72 -29.70
N ILE A 10 14.64 7.66 -28.90
CA ILE A 10 13.57 7.41 -27.92
C ILE A 10 12.25 7.40 -28.70
N LEU A 11 11.82 6.21 -29.13
CA LEU A 11 10.43 5.97 -29.54
C LEU A 11 9.57 6.03 -28.27
N SER A 12 8.69 7.02 -28.21
CA SER A 12 7.60 7.06 -27.25
C SER A 12 6.69 5.85 -27.48
N ILE A 13 6.75 4.88 -26.57
CA ILE A 13 5.82 3.74 -26.57
C ILE A 13 4.52 4.22 -25.93
N GLY A 14 3.68 4.87 -26.72
CA GLY A 14 2.26 4.98 -26.44
C GLY A 14 1.58 3.67 -26.81
N ALA A 15 1.09 2.92 -25.83
CA ALA A 15 0.25 1.76 -26.08
C ALA A 15 -1.08 2.19 -26.73
N ALA A 16 -1.34 1.71 -27.95
CA ALA A 16 -2.68 1.61 -28.50
C ALA A 16 -2.73 0.40 -29.46
N SER A 17 -3.48 -0.62 -29.08
CA SER A 17 -3.82 -1.75 -29.93
C SER A 17 -4.93 -1.39 -30.91
N ALA A 18 -4.68 -1.50 -32.21
CA ALA A 18 -5.55 -2.18 -33.20
C ALA A 18 -5.02 -1.97 -34.63
N GLN A 19 -4.77 -3.10 -35.32
CA GLN A 19 -4.73 -3.35 -36.78
C GLN A 19 -5.91 -2.65 -37.52
N ASP A 20 -5.92 -2.31 -38.81
CA ASP A 20 -5.13 -2.65 -40.01
C ASP A 20 -5.52 -1.64 -41.12
N SER A 21 -4.63 -1.37 -42.08
CA SER A 21 -4.91 -1.23 -43.54
C SER A 21 -3.92 -0.32 -44.26
N ASP A 22 -3.32 -0.91 -45.29
CA ASP A 22 -2.40 -0.35 -46.26
C ASP A 22 -2.89 0.97 -46.88
N ASN A 23 -2.05 2.02 -46.78
CA ASN A 23 -1.87 2.94 -47.89
C ASN A 23 -0.48 3.59 -47.84
N ILE A 24 0.42 3.10 -48.68
CA ILE A 24 1.71 3.71 -48.99
C ILE A 24 1.44 5.02 -49.73
N LEU A 25 1.64 6.15 -49.05
CA LEU A 25 1.86 7.45 -49.68
C LEU A 25 3.01 8.15 -48.95
N SER A 26 4.16 8.15 -49.65
CA SER A 26 5.35 8.98 -49.47
C SER A 26 5.75 9.32 -48.04
N ALA A 27 6.78 8.63 -47.55
CA ALA A 27 7.66 9.13 -46.51
C ALA A 27 8.09 10.57 -46.89
N ASP A 28 7.55 11.54 -46.18
CA ASP A 28 8.16 12.86 -46.10
C ASP A 28 9.41 12.70 -45.25
N ASP A 29 10.56 12.77 -45.91
CA ASP A 29 11.92 12.69 -45.37
C ASP A 29 12.27 13.95 -44.55
N SER A 30 11.29 14.57 -43.89
CA SER A 30 11.47 15.72 -43.00
C SER A 30 11.65 15.23 -41.56
N ALA A 31 12.70 14.44 -41.32
CA ALA A 31 13.36 14.49 -40.02
C ALA A 31 13.87 15.93 -39.85
N GLY A 32 13.03 16.79 -39.28
CA GLY A 32 13.30 18.22 -39.11
C GLY A 32 14.70 18.39 -38.52
N SER A 33 15.52 19.24 -39.14
CA SER A 33 16.90 19.46 -38.74
C SER A 33 16.99 19.73 -37.24
N ILE A 34 17.83 18.97 -36.53
CA ILE A 34 18.12 19.23 -35.12
C ILE A 34 18.76 20.62 -35.00
N LYS A 35 18.25 21.42 -34.08
CA LYS A 35 18.77 22.76 -33.80
C LYS A 35 19.84 22.69 -32.71
N GLU A 36 21.08 22.87 -33.12
CA GLU A 36 22.25 22.81 -32.23
C GLU A 36 22.59 24.19 -31.68
N ILE A 37 22.71 24.30 -30.35
CA ILE A 37 23.10 25.51 -29.64
C ILE A 37 24.22 25.15 -28.65
N TYR A 38 25.23 26.02 -28.53
CA TYR A 38 26.40 25.82 -27.68
C TYR A 38 26.48 26.91 -26.61
N VAL A 39 26.76 26.49 -25.38
CA VAL A 39 26.90 27.34 -24.19
C VAL A 39 28.24 27.06 -23.52
N SER A 40 28.95 28.11 -23.09
CA SER A 40 30.24 28.03 -22.38
C SER A 40 30.26 29.09 -21.27
N ASP A 41 30.86 28.77 -20.12
CA ASP A 41 31.10 29.71 -19.01
C ASP A 41 32.04 30.88 -19.39
N THR A 42 32.76 30.75 -20.51
CA THR A 42 33.55 31.81 -21.15
C THR A 42 32.95 32.34 -22.45
N GLY A 43 31.69 31.98 -22.74
CA GLY A 43 30.96 32.42 -23.93
C GLY A 43 30.50 33.88 -23.85
N GLU A 44 29.72 34.31 -24.85
CA GLU A 44 29.16 35.67 -24.92
C GLU A 44 27.74 35.63 -25.48
N ASP A 45 26.77 36.25 -24.79
CA ASP A 45 25.37 36.25 -25.21
C ASP A 45 25.08 37.10 -26.47
N THR A 46 26.06 37.88 -26.90
CA THR A 46 26.06 38.57 -28.20
C THR A 46 26.51 37.67 -29.36
N GLY A 47 27.00 36.46 -29.05
CA GLY A 47 27.46 35.46 -30.00
C GLY A 47 26.33 34.81 -30.81
N SER A 48 26.67 33.81 -31.61
CA SER A 48 25.71 33.09 -32.46
C SER A 48 25.16 31.80 -31.85
N GLY A 49 25.64 31.39 -30.68
CA GLY A 49 25.31 30.08 -30.10
C GLY A 49 25.92 28.91 -30.86
N SER A 50 26.86 29.16 -31.77
CA SER A 50 27.62 28.11 -32.47
C SER A 50 28.80 27.65 -31.62
N GLN A 51 29.39 26.48 -31.93
CA GLN A 51 30.56 25.98 -31.21
C GLN A 51 31.74 26.98 -31.19
N ALA A 52 31.90 27.80 -32.22
CA ALA A 52 32.97 28.81 -32.32
C ALA A 52 32.64 30.11 -31.58
N SER A 53 31.36 30.36 -31.27
CA SER A 53 30.88 31.56 -30.59
C SER A 53 29.69 31.20 -29.69
N PRO A 54 29.92 30.41 -28.63
CA PRO A 54 28.86 29.92 -27.76
C PRO A 54 28.23 31.06 -26.94
N TYR A 55 26.98 30.88 -26.53
CA TYR A 55 26.35 31.77 -25.56
C TYR A 55 27.00 31.62 -24.18
N ALA A 56 26.92 32.68 -23.37
CA ALA A 56 27.40 32.67 -22.00
C ALA A 56 26.37 32.05 -21.05
N THR A 57 25.08 32.30 -21.29
CA THR A 57 24.01 31.98 -20.35
C THR A 57 23.03 30.92 -20.85
N LEU A 58 22.48 30.16 -19.91
CA LEU A 58 21.44 29.17 -20.17
C LEU A 58 20.15 29.83 -20.64
N ASN A 59 19.74 30.93 -20.01
CA ASN A 59 18.53 31.66 -20.41
C ASN A 59 18.60 32.15 -21.86
N LYS A 60 19.77 32.64 -22.30
CA LYS A 60 19.96 33.04 -23.69
C LYS A 60 19.75 31.85 -24.63
N SER A 61 20.38 30.71 -24.34
CA SER A 61 20.22 29.49 -25.16
C SER A 61 18.78 29.00 -25.25
N ILE A 62 18.01 29.05 -24.15
CA ILE A 62 16.59 28.69 -24.12
C ILE A 62 15.75 29.66 -24.96
N SER A 63 16.05 30.97 -24.90
CA SER A 63 15.31 32.01 -25.61
C SER A 63 15.39 31.88 -27.13
N GLU A 64 16.37 31.13 -27.65
CA GLU A 64 16.52 30.86 -29.07
C GLU A 64 15.70 29.67 -29.54
N VAL A 65 15.05 28.89 -28.65
CA VAL A 65 14.30 27.68 -29.01
C VAL A 65 12.81 27.97 -29.19
N ASN A 66 12.22 27.48 -30.28
CA ASN A 66 10.77 27.54 -30.52
C ASN A 66 10.09 26.20 -30.21
N SER A 67 8.77 26.22 -29.98
CA SER A 67 7.98 25.01 -29.67
C SER A 67 8.03 23.91 -30.73
N SER A 68 8.36 24.24 -31.98
CA SER A 68 8.50 23.27 -33.09
C SER A 68 9.93 22.78 -33.29
N ASP A 69 10.91 23.35 -32.58
CA ASP A 69 12.31 22.96 -32.72
C ASP A 69 12.54 21.63 -32.00
N ASN A 70 13.35 20.76 -32.59
CA ASN A 70 14.01 19.67 -31.88
C ASN A 70 15.42 20.15 -31.55
N ALA A 71 15.57 20.81 -30.40
CA ALA A 71 16.78 21.52 -30.03
C ALA A 71 17.68 20.72 -29.08
N VAL A 72 18.98 20.84 -29.30
CA VAL A 72 20.03 20.30 -28.44
C VAL A 72 20.94 21.46 -28.02
N ILE A 73 21.07 21.64 -26.71
CA ILE A 73 21.93 22.63 -26.08
C ILE A 73 23.14 21.90 -25.49
N HIS A 74 24.27 22.03 -26.16
CA HIS A 74 25.57 21.55 -25.69
C HIS A 74 26.15 22.54 -24.70
N VAL A 75 26.29 22.11 -23.45
CA VAL A 75 26.83 22.95 -22.39
C VAL A 75 28.23 22.46 -22.03
N GLY A 76 29.22 23.34 -22.21
CA GLY A 76 30.60 23.05 -21.85
C GLY A 76 30.79 22.78 -20.36
N SER A 77 31.98 22.30 -20.00
CA SER A 77 32.40 22.29 -18.60
C SER A 77 32.45 23.72 -18.06
N GLY A 78 31.96 23.93 -16.85
CA GLY A 78 31.88 25.24 -16.22
C GLY A 78 30.78 25.28 -15.16
N THR A 79 30.80 26.34 -14.36
CA THR A 79 29.74 26.63 -13.37
C THR A 79 28.85 27.75 -13.90
N TYR A 80 27.57 27.43 -14.09
CA TYR A 80 26.55 28.33 -14.59
C TYR A 80 25.67 28.76 -13.42
N SER A 81 25.97 29.95 -12.89
CA SER A 81 25.28 30.51 -11.74
C SER A 81 24.90 31.98 -11.97
N GLY A 82 24.16 32.57 -11.04
CA GLY A 82 23.73 33.96 -11.08
C GLY A 82 22.55 34.25 -11.99
N GLU A 83 22.38 35.53 -12.30
CA GLU A 83 21.33 36.02 -13.18
C GLU A 83 21.45 35.37 -14.57
N SER A 84 20.32 35.02 -15.18
CA SER A 84 20.24 34.31 -16.48
C SER A 84 20.74 32.86 -16.51
N ASN A 85 21.22 32.31 -15.39
CA ASN A 85 21.51 30.88 -15.25
C ASN A 85 20.65 30.19 -14.16
N THR A 86 20.01 30.97 -13.30
CA THR A 86 19.04 30.52 -12.29
C THR A 86 17.65 31.08 -12.58
N ASN A 87 16.63 30.60 -11.85
CA ASN A 87 15.22 30.96 -12.06
C ASN A 87 14.74 30.71 -13.50
N LEU A 88 15.32 29.73 -14.19
CA LEU A 88 15.03 29.45 -15.59
C LEU A 88 13.61 28.94 -15.77
N GLN A 89 13.00 29.30 -16.91
CA GLN A 89 11.67 28.86 -17.28
C GLN A 89 11.67 28.30 -18.69
N ILE A 90 11.07 27.12 -18.87
CA ILE A 90 10.85 26.50 -20.18
C ILE A 90 9.34 26.43 -20.40
N ASN A 91 8.85 27.26 -21.33
CA ASN A 91 7.44 27.39 -21.66
C ASN A 91 7.20 27.10 -23.14
N LEU A 92 7.60 25.90 -23.59
CA LEU A 92 7.56 25.50 -24.99
C LEU A 92 6.47 24.44 -25.19
N ALA A 93 5.60 24.64 -26.18
CA ALA A 93 4.46 23.77 -26.43
C ALA A 93 4.85 22.53 -27.27
N HIS A 94 5.92 21.84 -26.89
CA HIS A 94 6.52 20.73 -27.63
C HIS A 94 5.51 19.64 -28.02
N ARG A 95 4.60 19.25 -27.12
CA ARG A 95 3.54 18.26 -27.40
C ARG A 95 2.63 18.65 -28.57
N ASN A 96 2.41 19.95 -28.78
CA ASN A 96 1.49 20.45 -29.80
C ASN A 96 2.17 20.70 -31.16
N TYR A 97 3.51 20.77 -31.17
CA TYR A 97 4.30 21.17 -32.34
C TYR A 97 5.41 20.17 -32.70
N ASN A 98 5.40 18.97 -32.09
CA ASN A 98 6.40 17.91 -32.30
C ASN A 98 7.85 18.38 -32.09
N GLY A 99 8.06 19.29 -31.13
CA GLY A 99 9.38 19.76 -30.72
C GLY A 99 9.92 19.03 -29.49
N SER A 100 11.15 19.35 -29.11
CA SER A 100 11.80 18.86 -27.89
C SER A 100 13.01 19.72 -27.54
N LEU A 101 13.43 19.69 -26.27
CA LEU A 101 14.64 20.37 -25.81
C LEU A 101 15.51 19.43 -24.99
N THR A 102 16.76 19.26 -25.40
CA THR A 102 17.76 18.46 -24.69
C THR A 102 18.94 19.32 -24.26
N PHE A 103 19.36 19.23 -23.01
CA PHE A 103 20.63 19.76 -22.52
C PHE A 103 21.62 18.61 -22.34
N ILE A 104 22.82 18.77 -22.90
CA ILE A 104 23.91 17.81 -22.80
C ILE A 104 25.12 18.51 -22.18
N GLY A 105 25.44 18.16 -20.95
CA GLY A 105 26.66 18.60 -20.27
C GLY A 105 27.88 17.74 -20.63
N ASP A 106 29.02 18.11 -20.05
CA ASP A 106 30.26 17.36 -20.15
C ASP A 106 30.13 15.98 -19.49
N SER A 107 30.38 14.93 -20.28
CA SER A 107 30.36 13.53 -19.83
C SER A 107 31.33 13.21 -18.69
N ASN A 108 32.32 14.07 -18.40
CA ASN A 108 33.23 13.91 -17.27
C ASN A 108 32.72 14.59 -15.98
N GLY A 109 31.50 15.12 -15.97
CA GLY A 109 30.88 15.77 -14.83
C GLY A 109 31.31 17.22 -14.61
N GLY A 110 31.88 17.87 -15.63
CA GLY A 110 32.37 19.24 -15.54
C GLY A 110 31.30 20.34 -15.66
N THR A 111 30.06 20.00 -16.04
CA THR A 111 28.97 20.98 -16.22
C THR A 111 28.10 21.08 -14.97
N ILE A 112 28.10 22.26 -14.34
CA ILE A 112 27.43 22.51 -13.06
C ILE A 112 26.42 23.64 -13.24
N PHE A 113 25.15 23.36 -12.97
CA PHE A 113 24.10 24.37 -12.80
C PHE A 113 23.95 24.66 -11.32
N ASP A 114 24.25 25.89 -10.92
CA ASP A 114 24.34 26.28 -9.51
C ASP A 114 23.28 27.33 -9.18
N GLY A 115 22.42 27.03 -8.20
CA GLY A 115 21.36 27.92 -7.69
C GLY A 115 21.85 29.05 -6.79
N ASP A 116 23.16 29.14 -6.53
CA ASP A 116 23.84 30.09 -5.64
C ASP A 116 23.19 30.18 -4.25
N ASP A 117 22.64 29.07 -3.75
CA ASP A 117 21.94 29.00 -2.45
C ASP A 117 20.76 29.97 -2.30
N SER A 118 20.28 30.57 -3.39
CA SER A 118 19.37 31.72 -3.35
C SER A 118 18.15 31.58 -4.26
N ALA A 119 18.22 30.70 -5.26
CA ALA A 119 17.17 30.51 -6.24
C ALA A 119 16.98 29.03 -6.61
N PRO A 120 15.81 28.65 -7.15
CA PRO A 120 15.71 27.43 -7.92
C PRO A 120 16.53 27.55 -9.21
N ILE A 121 17.06 26.43 -9.72
CA ILE A 121 17.74 26.42 -11.02
C ILE A 121 16.71 26.53 -12.14
N PHE A 122 15.83 25.54 -12.28
CA PHE A 122 14.66 25.57 -13.17
C PHE A 122 13.39 25.80 -12.36
N LYS A 123 12.93 27.06 -12.36
CA LYS A 123 11.72 27.49 -11.63
C LYS A 123 10.44 26.87 -12.19
N SER A 124 10.38 26.61 -13.50
CA SER A 124 9.21 25.99 -14.12
C SER A 124 9.50 25.42 -15.50
N ILE A 125 9.07 24.18 -15.72
CA ILE A 125 8.92 23.56 -17.05
C ILE A 125 7.42 23.31 -17.28
N SER A 126 6.84 23.88 -18.35
CA SER A 126 5.40 23.85 -18.60
C SER A 126 4.89 22.46 -19.00
N ALA A 127 3.59 22.19 -18.82
CA ALA A 127 2.99 20.87 -19.06
C ALA A 127 3.14 20.33 -20.49
N ASP A 128 3.17 21.22 -21.48
CA ASP A 128 3.34 20.87 -22.89
C ASP A 128 4.81 20.76 -23.30
N SER A 129 5.76 21.05 -22.40
CA SER A 129 7.19 20.93 -22.65
C SER A 129 7.64 19.48 -22.53
N ILE A 130 8.55 19.09 -23.42
CA ILE A 130 9.30 17.83 -23.38
C ILE A 130 10.77 18.20 -23.23
N VAL A 131 11.39 17.86 -22.10
CA VAL A 131 12.74 18.29 -21.73
C VAL A 131 13.60 17.12 -21.27
N THR A 132 14.85 17.07 -21.75
CA THR A 132 15.85 16.06 -21.36
C THR A 132 17.11 16.72 -20.82
N PHE A 133 17.65 16.21 -19.72
CA PHE A 133 18.95 16.61 -19.14
C PHE A 133 19.89 15.41 -19.09
N ILE A 134 21.12 15.58 -19.58
CA ILE A 134 22.13 14.53 -19.65
C ILE A 134 23.47 15.07 -19.15
N ASN A 135 24.15 14.34 -18.25
CA ASN A 135 25.50 14.66 -17.76
C ASN A 135 25.63 16.04 -17.08
N ILE A 136 24.67 16.41 -16.24
CA ILE A 136 24.64 17.72 -15.57
C ILE A 136 24.59 17.54 -14.06
N THR A 137 25.37 18.35 -13.35
CA THR A 137 25.26 18.50 -11.89
C THR A 137 24.36 19.70 -11.56
N PHE A 138 23.34 19.48 -10.74
CA PHE A 138 22.46 20.50 -10.20
C PHE A 138 22.79 20.68 -8.72
N THR A 139 23.25 21.87 -8.33
CA THR A 139 23.69 22.14 -6.96
C THR A 139 23.18 23.46 -6.41
N HIS A 140 23.13 23.54 -5.07
CA HIS A 140 22.73 24.72 -4.29
C HIS A 140 21.43 25.38 -4.77
N GLY A 141 20.53 24.61 -5.38
CA GLY A 141 19.17 25.06 -5.64
C GLY A 141 18.46 25.32 -4.31
N ARG A 142 17.76 26.45 -4.20
CA ARG A 142 16.99 26.80 -3.00
C ARG A 142 15.60 27.32 -3.34
N THR A 143 14.57 26.59 -2.94
CA THR A 143 13.18 27.06 -3.05
C THR A 143 12.22 26.27 -2.14
N ASP A 144 10.92 26.53 -2.23
CA ASP A 144 9.90 25.73 -1.54
C ASP A 144 9.61 24.39 -2.22
N MET A 145 9.45 24.37 -3.53
CA MET A 145 9.14 23.19 -4.35
C MET A 145 10.03 23.12 -5.59
N GLY A 146 10.82 22.04 -5.74
CA GLY A 146 11.67 21.83 -6.91
C GLY A 146 12.88 22.76 -6.93
N SER A 147 13.76 22.64 -5.93
CA SER A 147 14.89 23.55 -5.79
C SER A 147 15.93 23.42 -6.93
N ALA A 148 16.11 22.23 -7.48
CA ALA A 148 16.82 22.07 -8.75
C ALA A 148 15.85 22.22 -9.92
N ILE A 149 14.76 21.44 -9.93
CA ILE A 149 13.83 21.41 -11.06
C ILE A 149 12.39 21.34 -10.55
N ARG A 150 11.56 22.27 -11.04
CA ARG A 150 10.11 22.19 -10.98
C ARG A 150 9.52 21.97 -12.37
N SER A 151 8.84 20.84 -12.58
CA SER A 151 8.27 20.48 -13.89
C SER A 151 6.81 20.04 -13.81
N SER A 152 5.99 20.53 -14.72
CA SER A 152 4.68 19.95 -15.03
C SER A 152 4.68 19.18 -16.36
N GLY A 153 5.78 19.25 -17.14
CA GLY A 153 5.96 18.62 -18.46
C GLY A 153 6.67 17.28 -18.41
N ASP A 154 6.86 16.66 -19.58
CA ASP A 154 7.60 15.40 -19.71
C ASP A 154 9.09 15.66 -19.48
N LEU A 155 9.66 14.97 -18.48
CA LEU A 155 11.01 15.21 -18.00
C LEU A 155 11.82 13.92 -18.04
N THR A 156 12.93 13.94 -18.78
CA THR A 156 13.94 12.88 -18.76
C THR A 156 15.24 13.38 -18.16
N ILE A 157 15.80 12.63 -17.23
CA ILE A 157 17.07 12.91 -16.57
C ILE A 157 17.91 11.65 -16.66
N ASP A 158 19.11 11.75 -17.24
CA ASP A 158 20.02 10.63 -17.41
C ASP A 158 21.45 11.02 -17.04
N ASN A 159 22.08 10.20 -16.19
CA ASN A 159 23.46 10.41 -15.73
C ASN A 159 23.70 11.82 -15.15
N CYS A 160 22.75 12.33 -14.37
CA CYS A 160 22.86 13.62 -13.69
C CYS A 160 23.14 13.46 -12.20
N VAL A 161 23.62 14.53 -11.58
CA VAL A 161 23.87 14.62 -10.13
C VAL A 161 23.02 15.74 -9.54
N PHE A 162 22.34 15.47 -8.43
CA PHE A 162 21.62 16.44 -7.63
C PHE A 162 22.28 16.45 -6.25
N GLU A 163 23.07 17.49 -5.96
CA GLU A 163 23.79 17.57 -4.70
C GLU A 163 23.58 18.89 -3.96
N GLU A 164 23.57 18.83 -2.64
CA GLU A 164 23.53 20.00 -1.76
C GLU A 164 22.38 20.99 -2.08
N ASN A 165 21.29 20.48 -2.66
CA ASN A 165 20.08 21.25 -2.90
C ASN A 165 19.24 21.34 -1.61
N TYR A 166 18.57 22.47 -1.41
CA TYR A 166 17.76 22.73 -0.22
C TYR A 166 16.29 23.01 -0.57
N VAL A 167 15.37 22.24 0.01
CA VAL A 167 13.92 22.49 -0.07
C VAL A 167 13.27 22.77 1.27
N THR A 168 12.35 23.73 1.30
CA THR A 168 11.50 23.92 2.50
C THR A 168 10.22 23.07 2.47
N ASN A 169 9.81 22.52 1.32
CA ASN A 169 8.60 21.72 1.21
C ASN A 169 8.76 20.47 0.32
N LEU A 170 8.93 20.58 -1.00
CA LEU A 170 8.74 19.45 -1.91
C LEU A 170 9.90 19.25 -2.91
N GLY A 171 10.85 18.36 -2.61
CA GLY A 171 11.78 17.76 -3.57
C GLY A 171 12.85 18.67 -4.17
N ALA A 172 14.11 18.24 -4.20
CA ALA A 172 15.08 18.83 -5.14
C ALA A 172 14.52 18.81 -6.59
N ILE A 173 13.82 17.73 -6.92
CA ILE A 173 12.92 17.66 -8.07
C ILE A 173 11.47 17.63 -7.58
N TYR A 174 10.68 18.61 -8.02
CA TYR A 174 9.24 18.58 -7.97
C TYR A 174 8.69 18.34 -9.37
N SER A 175 7.92 17.26 -9.53
CA SER A 175 7.26 16.96 -10.80
C SER A 175 5.79 16.61 -10.61
N GLU A 176 4.95 17.12 -11.50
CA GLU A 176 3.51 16.87 -11.51
C GLU A 176 2.99 16.62 -12.93
N ASN A 177 1.93 15.82 -13.07
CA ASN A 177 1.17 15.57 -14.31
C ASN A 177 1.94 14.86 -15.44
N GLY A 178 3.06 15.40 -15.91
CA GLY A 178 3.89 14.85 -16.99
C GLY A 178 4.59 13.54 -16.61
N ASP A 179 5.07 12.82 -17.60
CA ASP A 179 5.87 11.61 -17.39
C ASP A 179 7.27 12.00 -16.88
N LEU A 180 7.74 11.27 -15.87
CA LEU A 180 9.05 11.49 -15.27
C LEU A 180 9.91 10.24 -15.45
N THR A 181 11.07 10.42 -16.09
CA THR A 181 12.09 9.38 -16.21
C THR A 181 13.40 9.86 -15.60
N ILE A 182 13.91 9.14 -14.61
CA ILE A 182 15.24 9.39 -14.01
C ILE A 182 16.05 8.10 -14.06
N LYS A 183 17.21 8.16 -14.72
CA LYS A 183 18.09 7.01 -14.91
C LYS A 183 19.53 7.35 -14.55
N ASN A 184 20.23 6.34 -14.03
CA ASN A 184 21.68 6.39 -13.80
C ASN A 184 22.15 7.63 -13.04
N SER A 185 21.27 8.23 -12.23
CA SER A 185 21.51 9.54 -11.62
C SER A 185 21.76 9.39 -10.12
N LYS A 186 22.39 10.40 -9.54
CA LYS A 186 22.74 10.40 -8.11
C LYS A 186 22.15 11.59 -7.39
N PHE A 187 21.56 11.33 -6.23
CA PHE A 187 21.11 12.33 -5.27
C PHE A 187 21.96 12.19 -4.01
N SER A 188 22.61 13.27 -3.58
CA SER A 188 23.46 13.23 -2.39
C SER A 188 23.48 14.53 -1.62
N LYS A 189 23.42 14.42 -0.29
CA LYS A 189 23.42 15.58 0.63
C LYS A 189 22.35 16.64 0.35
N ASN A 190 21.31 16.32 -0.43
CA ASN A 190 20.14 17.19 -0.49
C ASN A 190 19.50 17.22 0.89
N SER A 191 18.95 18.38 1.25
CA SER A 191 18.41 18.61 2.58
C SER A 191 17.12 19.41 2.51
N GLY A 192 16.31 19.33 3.56
CA GLY A 192 15.07 20.04 3.58
C GLY A 192 14.17 19.67 4.74
N ASN A 193 12.98 20.27 4.76
CA ASN A 193 11.99 19.95 5.78
C ASN A 193 11.17 18.70 5.42
N GLN A 194 10.86 18.50 4.14
CA GLN A 194 10.10 17.34 3.64
C GLN A 194 10.64 16.92 2.26
N TYR A 195 10.42 15.66 1.89
CA TYR A 195 10.75 15.04 0.60
C TYR A 195 12.04 15.58 -0.03
N VAL A 196 13.21 15.14 0.44
CA VAL A 196 14.47 15.84 0.12
C VAL A 196 14.91 15.71 -1.34
N ASP A 197 14.65 14.58 -1.99
CA ASP A 197 15.15 14.31 -3.35
C ASP A 197 14.07 14.50 -4.40
N LEU A 198 13.02 13.71 -4.31
CA LEU A 198 12.00 13.62 -5.35
C LEU A 198 10.61 13.67 -4.74
N TYR A 199 9.81 14.61 -5.23
CA TYR A 199 8.38 14.61 -5.06
C TYR A 199 7.71 14.54 -6.43
N PHE A 200 7.03 13.41 -6.69
CA PHE A 200 6.15 13.27 -7.86
C PHE A 200 4.69 13.18 -7.43
N SER A 201 3.81 13.92 -8.10
CA SER A 201 2.37 13.85 -7.88
C SER A 201 1.57 13.73 -9.18
N HIS A 202 0.38 13.12 -9.10
CA HIS A 202 -0.60 12.98 -10.19
C HIS A 202 -0.28 11.88 -11.23
N ALA A 203 -1.02 11.85 -12.34
CA ALA A 203 -1.31 10.63 -13.11
C ALA A 203 -0.25 10.16 -14.13
N GLY A 204 0.87 10.89 -14.28
CA GLY A 204 1.95 10.55 -15.19
C GLY A 204 2.64 9.24 -14.82
N LEU A 205 3.38 8.67 -15.77
CA LEU A 205 4.25 7.51 -15.57
C LEU A 205 5.54 7.97 -14.88
N VAL A 206 5.95 7.26 -13.83
CA VAL A 206 7.23 7.47 -13.16
C VAL A 206 8.17 6.29 -13.41
N THR A 207 9.34 6.56 -13.97
CA THR A 207 10.39 5.57 -14.21
C THR A 207 11.67 5.96 -13.47
N LEU A 208 12.02 5.23 -12.42
CA LEU A 208 13.25 5.40 -11.66
C LEU A 208 14.12 4.15 -11.82
N ILE A 209 15.22 4.25 -12.57
CA ILE A 209 16.07 3.09 -12.87
C ILE A 209 17.53 3.36 -12.55
N ASN A 210 18.16 2.46 -11.80
CA ASN A 210 19.61 2.48 -11.50
C ASN A 210 20.09 3.80 -10.89
N ASN A 211 19.26 4.46 -10.08
CA ASN A 211 19.65 5.68 -9.39
C ASN A 211 20.25 5.39 -8.01
N ILE A 212 21.01 6.33 -7.48
CA ILE A 212 21.54 6.29 -6.11
C ILE A 212 20.94 7.45 -5.32
N PHE A 213 20.26 7.15 -4.22
CA PHE A 213 19.73 8.13 -3.26
C PHE A 213 20.51 8.00 -1.95
N GLU A 214 21.39 8.96 -1.67
CA GLU A 214 22.24 9.05 -0.48
C GLU A 214 22.13 10.45 0.15
N SER A 215 20.90 10.93 0.31
CA SER A 215 20.61 12.30 0.72
C SER A 215 20.51 12.48 2.23
N GLY A 216 20.53 13.75 2.64
CA GLY A 216 20.48 14.16 4.04
C GLY A 216 19.09 14.02 4.67
N THR A 217 19.06 14.08 5.99
CA THR A 217 17.86 13.93 6.82
C THR A 217 16.84 15.03 6.57
N ALA A 218 15.60 14.67 6.30
CA ALA A 218 14.48 15.59 6.37
C ALA A 218 14.16 15.93 7.83
N THR A 219 14.08 17.21 8.19
CA THR A 219 14.05 17.64 9.61
C THR A 219 12.67 17.95 10.18
N SER A 220 11.60 17.95 9.37
CA SER A 220 10.25 18.28 9.87
C SER A 220 9.69 17.18 10.77
N SER A 221 9.25 17.57 11.98
CA SER A 221 8.49 16.70 12.87
C SER A 221 7.01 16.60 12.52
N TRP A 222 6.52 17.33 11.50
CA TRP A 222 5.08 17.45 11.16
C TRP A 222 4.66 16.85 9.81
N ALA A 223 5.60 16.40 8.97
CA ALA A 223 5.31 16.01 7.58
C ALA A 223 5.87 14.64 7.19
N ASP A 224 5.30 14.03 6.15
CA ASP A 224 5.84 12.80 5.57
C ASP A 224 7.20 13.09 4.93
N THR A 225 8.22 12.29 5.27
CA THR A 225 9.60 12.63 4.89
C THR A 225 10.43 11.48 4.26
N PRO A 226 9.88 10.71 3.29
CA PRO A 226 10.74 9.84 2.51
C PRO A 226 11.70 10.67 1.66
N ALA A 227 12.86 10.12 1.30
CA ALA A 227 13.71 10.74 0.30
C ALA A 227 12.99 10.86 -1.05
N VAL A 228 12.25 9.80 -1.41
CA VAL A 228 11.51 9.70 -2.67
C VAL A 228 10.03 9.46 -2.40
N TYR A 229 9.19 10.36 -2.90
CA TYR A 229 7.74 10.24 -2.91
C TYR A 229 7.22 10.09 -4.35
N VAL A 230 6.45 9.03 -4.58
CA VAL A 230 5.79 8.73 -5.85
C VAL A 230 4.28 8.66 -5.64
N GLY A 231 3.57 9.70 -6.06
CA GLY A 231 2.12 9.85 -5.91
C GLY A 231 1.27 9.11 -6.96
N THR A 232 1.79 8.05 -7.58
CA THR A 232 1.14 7.33 -8.68
C THR A 232 1.41 5.83 -8.63
N GLY A 233 0.38 5.04 -8.93
CA GLY A 233 0.53 3.62 -9.17
C GLY A 233 1.16 3.33 -10.53
N LYS A 234 1.21 4.28 -11.48
CA LYS A 234 1.90 4.07 -12.77
C LYS A 234 3.40 4.28 -12.58
N SER A 235 4.08 3.33 -11.95
CA SER A 235 5.50 3.50 -11.66
C SER A 235 6.33 2.25 -11.87
N VAL A 236 7.55 2.46 -12.37
CA VAL A 236 8.61 1.45 -12.51
C VAL A 236 9.81 1.94 -11.71
N ILE A 237 10.05 1.31 -10.57
CA ILE A 237 11.11 1.67 -9.63
C ILE A 237 12.02 0.46 -9.50
N ARG A 238 13.11 0.46 -10.28
CA ARG A 238 13.94 -0.74 -10.46
C ARG A 238 15.44 -0.50 -10.35
N GLY A 239 16.15 -1.38 -9.64
CA GLY A 239 17.61 -1.37 -9.60
C GLY A 239 18.20 -0.16 -8.85
N ASN A 240 17.39 0.60 -8.11
CA ASN A 240 17.87 1.77 -7.38
C ASN A 240 18.56 1.37 -6.08
N THR A 241 19.50 2.20 -5.63
CA THR A 241 20.13 2.07 -4.31
C THR A 241 19.71 3.23 -3.43
N PHE A 242 19.10 2.92 -2.28
CA PHE A 242 18.75 3.87 -1.23
C PHE A 242 19.67 3.65 -0.05
N LYS A 243 20.38 4.69 0.41
CA LYS A 243 21.45 4.55 1.39
C LYS A 243 21.46 5.64 2.43
N ASN A 244 21.65 5.25 3.70
CA ASN A 244 21.83 6.18 4.83
C ASN A 244 20.62 7.11 5.07
N LEU A 245 19.41 6.65 4.78
CA LEU A 245 18.20 7.47 4.87
C LEU A 245 17.48 7.26 6.21
N THR A 246 17.01 8.34 6.84
CA THR A 246 16.32 8.28 8.13
C THR A 246 15.04 9.12 8.13
N SER A 247 13.91 8.53 8.56
CA SER A 247 12.60 9.23 8.74
C SER A 247 11.79 8.63 9.90
N SER A 248 10.78 9.37 10.38
CA SER A 248 9.91 8.98 11.50
C SER A 248 8.41 9.04 11.22
N ARG A 249 7.96 9.32 9.98
CA ARG A 249 6.52 9.50 9.70
C ARG A 249 5.92 8.48 8.74
N SER A 250 6.34 8.47 7.47
CA SER A 250 5.71 7.64 6.43
C SER A 250 6.61 6.54 5.91
N ALA A 251 7.78 6.92 5.41
CA ALA A 251 8.81 5.99 5.00
C ALA A 251 10.19 6.63 5.15
N ALA A 252 11.20 5.82 5.46
CA ALA A 252 12.59 6.29 5.49
C ALA A 252 13.12 6.60 4.09
N ALA A 253 12.87 5.70 3.14
CA ALA A 253 13.48 5.79 1.81
C ALA A 253 12.47 6.14 0.74
N LEU A 254 11.47 5.27 0.56
CA LEU A 254 10.54 5.32 -0.57
C LEU A 254 9.11 5.26 -0.06
N ALA A 255 8.29 6.23 -0.49
CA ALA A 255 6.85 6.15 -0.36
C ALA A 255 6.20 6.13 -1.75
N VAL A 256 5.49 5.05 -2.06
CA VAL A 256 4.56 4.99 -3.19
C VAL A 256 3.15 5.11 -2.64
N ARG A 257 2.46 6.21 -2.98
CA ARG A 257 1.11 6.47 -2.50
C ARG A 257 0.16 6.73 -3.65
N TYR A 258 -0.88 5.93 -3.73
CA TYR A 258 -1.88 6.00 -4.79
C TYR A 258 -3.23 5.49 -4.32
N ASN A 259 -4.29 6.26 -4.63
CA ASN A 259 -5.64 6.02 -4.11
C ASN A 259 -6.67 5.61 -5.17
N ASN A 260 -6.30 5.40 -6.44
CA ASN A 260 -7.28 5.22 -7.54
C ASN A 260 -7.23 3.84 -8.24
N GLY A 261 -6.89 2.76 -7.50
CA GLY A 261 -7.34 1.38 -7.77
C GLY A 261 -6.69 0.60 -8.93
N ASP A 262 -6.46 1.20 -10.09
CA ASP A 262 -6.15 0.42 -11.31
C ASP A 262 -4.66 0.32 -11.64
N ASN A 263 -3.86 1.29 -11.20
CA ASN A 263 -2.45 1.36 -11.56
C ASN A 263 -1.55 0.68 -10.54
N ILE A 264 -0.62 -0.15 -11.02
CA ILE A 264 0.26 -1.00 -10.23
C ILE A 264 1.69 -0.48 -10.26
N ALA A 265 2.23 -0.18 -9.08
CA ALA A 265 3.63 0.20 -8.95
C ALA A 265 4.53 -1.04 -8.99
N ASN A 266 5.52 -1.05 -9.86
CA ASN A 266 6.49 -2.13 -9.99
C ASN A 266 7.78 -1.75 -9.26
N ILE A 267 7.97 -2.28 -8.05
CA ILE A 267 9.10 -1.97 -7.17
C ILE A 267 10.01 -3.20 -7.12
N THR A 268 11.07 -3.22 -7.93
CA THR A 268 11.85 -4.44 -8.14
C THR A 268 13.35 -4.23 -8.09
N ASP A 269 14.08 -5.24 -7.61
CA ASP A 269 15.54 -5.27 -7.61
C ASP A 269 16.21 -4.03 -6.96
N ASN A 270 15.52 -3.34 -6.03
CA ASN A 270 16.08 -2.20 -5.33
C ASN A 270 16.88 -2.66 -4.09
N THR A 271 17.90 -1.90 -3.72
CA THR A 271 18.73 -2.17 -2.54
C THR A 271 18.65 -1.01 -1.55
N PHE A 272 18.23 -1.30 -0.32
CA PHE A 272 18.17 -0.37 0.80
C PHE A 272 19.31 -0.70 1.77
N ILE A 273 20.15 0.28 2.10
CA ILE A 273 21.36 0.09 2.91
C ILE A 273 21.38 1.10 4.05
N ASN A 274 21.48 0.61 5.29
CA ASN A 274 21.58 1.47 6.47
C ASN A 274 20.46 2.53 6.53
N CYS A 275 19.24 2.14 6.14
CA CYS A 275 18.06 2.99 6.24
C CYS A 275 17.39 2.76 7.60
N THR A 276 16.93 3.83 8.24
CA THR A 276 16.30 3.78 9.56
C THR A 276 14.92 4.43 9.55
N TYR A 277 13.88 3.68 9.93
CA TYR A 277 12.55 4.21 10.20
C TYR A 277 12.26 4.17 11.70
N THR A 278 11.84 5.31 12.28
CA THR A 278 11.58 5.45 13.73
C THR A 278 10.15 5.82 14.08
N GLY A 279 9.24 5.79 13.10
CA GLY A 279 7.83 6.13 13.28
C GLY A 279 6.94 4.96 13.72
N SER A 280 5.63 5.16 13.65
CA SER A 280 4.63 4.14 14.02
C SER A 280 3.70 3.68 12.90
N ASN A 281 3.60 4.46 11.81
CA ASN A 281 2.61 4.29 10.75
C ASN A 281 3.29 4.26 9.37
N GLY A 282 4.34 3.46 9.23
CA GLY A 282 5.22 3.44 8.07
C GLY A 282 6.30 2.37 8.16
N GLY A 283 7.34 2.47 7.33
CA GLY A 283 8.46 1.54 7.31
C GLY A 283 9.68 2.10 6.58
N ILE A 284 10.62 1.26 6.15
CA ILE A 284 11.68 1.71 5.22
C ILE A 284 11.05 2.07 3.88
N VAL A 285 10.11 1.23 3.43
CA VAL A 285 9.28 1.45 2.26
C VAL A 285 7.80 1.44 2.65
N PHE A 286 7.09 2.49 2.29
CA PHE A 286 5.63 2.56 2.32
C PHE A 286 5.11 2.38 0.90
N PHE A 287 4.12 1.52 0.70
CA PHE A 287 3.59 1.29 -0.64
C PHE A 287 2.09 1.02 -0.66
N GLN A 288 1.53 1.28 -1.84
CA GLN A 288 0.14 1.02 -2.21
C GLN A 288 0.10 0.39 -3.62
N ASN A 289 -0.80 -0.57 -3.81
CA ASN A 289 -1.07 -1.33 -5.03
C ASN A 289 0.22 -1.67 -5.80
N SER A 290 1.09 -2.47 -5.18
CA SER A 290 2.46 -2.65 -5.67
C SER A 290 2.80 -4.11 -5.89
N TYR A 291 3.55 -4.35 -6.97
CA TYR A 291 4.28 -5.59 -7.20
C TYR A 291 5.71 -5.44 -6.69
N LEU A 292 6.12 -6.32 -5.78
CA LEU A 292 7.43 -6.37 -5.15
C LEU A 292 8.21 -7.59 -5.64
N LYS A 293 9.48 -7.42 -6.02
CA LYS A 293 10.37 -8.55 -6.34
C LYS A 293 11.83 -8.20 -6.13
N GLY A 294 12.58 -9.07 -5.44
CA GLY A 294 14.03 -8.97 -5.35
C GLY A 294 14.56 -7.74 -4.61
N ASN A 295 13.72 -7.06 -3.82
CA ASN A 295 14.15 -5.92 -3.02
C ASN A 295 14.96 -6.41 -1.82
N LYS A 296 16.09 -5.74 -1.55
CA LYS A 296 17.04 -6.14 -0.51
C LYS A 296 17.19 -5.07 0.55
N PHE A 297 17.19 -5.47 1.81
CA PHE A 297 17.40 -4.59 2.95
C PHE A 297 18.64 -5.04 3.72
N ILE A 298 19.66 -4.19 3.75
CA ILE A 298 20.96 -4.47 4.35
C ILE A 298 21.16 -3.48 5.49
N ASP A 299 21.38 -3.99 6.70
CA ASP A 299 21.60 -3.17 7.91
C ASP A 299 20.53 -2.09 8.15
N CYS A 300 19.30 -2.35 7.71
CA CYS A 300 18.18 -1.44 7.91
C CYS A 300 17.50 -1.70 9.27
N THR A 301 17.01 -0.63 9.91
CA THR A 301 16.31 -0.72 11.20
C THR A 301 14.96 -0.04 11.11
N SER A 302 13.91 -0.69 11.61
CA SER A 302 12.55 -0.12 11.65
C SER A 302 11.94 -0.35 13.04
N THR A 303 11.26 0.65 13.59
CA THR A 303 10.40 0.51 14.78
C THR A 303 9.10 -0.24 14.48
N THR A 304 8.75 -0.30 13.19
CA THR A 304 7.68 -1.10 12.60
C THR A 304 8.31 -2.27 11.83
N ALA A 305 7.61 -2.84 10.85
CA ALA A 305 8.25 -3.72 9.88
C ALA A 305 9.11 -2.95 8.85
N THR A 306 9.94 -3.69 8.10
CA THR A 306 10.73 -3.15 6.99
C THR A 306 9.83 -2.55 5.90
N LEU A 307 8.74 -3.25 5.64
CA LEU A 307 7.74 -2.94 4.62
C LEU A 307 6.41 -2.57 5.28
N TYR A 308 5.74 -1.53 4.78
CA TYR A 308 4.43 -1.10 5.26
C TYR A 308 3.45 -1.01 4.11
N SER A 309 2.38 -1.82 4.18
CA SER A 309 1.32 -1.86 3.16
C SER A 309 -0.01 -1.36 3.72
N VAL A 310 -0.80 -0.69 2.89
CA VAL A 310 -2.20 -0.33 3.19
C VAL A 310 -3.19 -0.84 2.13
N THR A 311 -2.73 -1.63 1.17
CA THR A 311 -3.54 -2.19 0.06
C THR A 311 -2.96 -3.53 -0.41
N ASP A 312 -3.53 -4.09 -1.47
CA ASP A 312 -3.10 -5.35 -2.08
C ASP A 312 -1.68 -5.30 -2.66
N PHE A 313 -0.97 -6.43 -2.53
CA PHE A 313 0.34 -6.70 -3.13
C PHE A 313 0.54 -8.22 -3.30
N ASN A 314 1.61 -8.63 -3.99
CA ASN A 314 2.00 -10.04 -4.17
C ASN A 314 2.65 -10.64 -2.90
N ALA A 315 1.90 -10.66 -1.80
CA ALA A 315 2.38 -11.12 -0.51
C ALA A 315 2.76 -12.61 -0.51
N LYS A 316 3.69 -12.97 0.38
CA LYS A 316 3.88 -14.33 0.87
C LYS A 316 3.24 -14.45 2.26
N VAL A 317 2.24 -15.31 2.39
CA VAL A 317 1.48 -15.54 3.63
C VAL A 317 1.68 -16.98 4.08
N ALA A 318 2.25 -17.17 5.26
CA ALA A 318 2.46 -18.49 5.86
C ALA A 318 1.66 -18.65 7.15
N PHE A 319 0.72 -19.58 7.17
CA PHE A 319 -0.14 -19.86 8.31
C PHE A 319 0.57 -20.79 9.31
N GLU A 320 0.39 -20.54 10.61
CA GLU A 320 0.98 -21.37 11.67
C GLU A 320 0.08 -22.55 12.01
N ASP A 321 0.70 -23.68 12.37
CA ASP A 321 0.00 -24.81 12.96
C ASP A 321 -0.56 -24.44 14.35
N VAL A 322 -1.71 -25.01 14.72
CA VAL A 322 -2.39 -24.73 15.99
C VAL A 322 -3.07 -25.97 16.56
N GLU A 323 -2.95 -26.15 17.87
CA GLU A 323 -3.75 -27.10 18.64
C GLU A 323 -4.94 -26.34 19.24
N ILE A 324 -6.16 -26.87 19.05
CA ILE A 324 -7.41 -26.26 19.46
C ILE A 324 -8.06 -27.13 20.53
N ASP A 325 -8.16 -26.59 21.75
CA ASP A 325 -8.65 -27.25 22.95
C ASP A 325 -9.99 -26.68 23.46
N GLY A 326 -10.67 -25.89 22.63
CA GLY A 326 -11.98 -25.33 22.96
C GLY A 326 -12.60 -24.55 21.80
N THR A 327 -13.65 -23.80 22.12
CA THR A 327 -14.45 -23.05 21.12
C THR A 327 -13.90 -21.67 20.79
N GLN A 328 -12.89 -21.20 21.53
CA GLN A 328 -12.16 -19.98 21.24
C GLN A 328 -10.67 -20.31 21.06
N PHE A 329 -10.11 -19.91 19.92
CA PHE A 329 -8.71 -20.16 19.58
C PHE A 329 -8.14 -19.01 18.74
N VAL A 330 -6.81 -19.00 18.56
CA VAL A 330 -6.11 -17.95 17.82
C VAL A 330 -5.41 -18.54 16.60
N LEU A 331 -5.73 -18.01 15.42
CA LEU A 331 -5.00 -18.29 14.18
C LEU A 331 -3.95 -17.21 13.94
N LYS A 332 -2.78 -17.60 13.43
CA LYS A 332 -1.69 -16.69 13.08
C LYS A 332 -1.20 -16.91 11.67
N ALA A 333 -0.78 -15.83 11.03
CA ALA A 333 -0.13 -15.85 9.73
C ALA A 333 1.05 -14.87 9.71
N ASN A 334 2.18 -15.32 9.17
CA ASN A 334 3.36 -14.51 8.91
C ASN A 334 3.27 -13.94 7.49
N VAL A 335 3.39 -12.62 7.36
CA VAL A 335 3.28 -11.90 6.09
C VAL A 335 4.63 -11.28 5.72
N THR A 336 5.12 -11.65 4.54
CA THR A 336 6.41 -11.22 3.99
C THR A 336 6.29 -10.85 2.50
N ASP A 337 7.33 -10.23 1.95
CA ASP A 337 7.53 -10.16 0.49
C ASP A 337 8.24 -11.43 -0.05
N ASP A 338 8.67 -11.39 -1.31
CA ASP A 338 9.38 -12.51 -1.94
C ASP A 338 10.81 -12.73 -1.39
N GLY A 339 11.37 -11.74 -0.69
CA GLY A 339 12.67 -11.77 -0.04
C GLY A 339 12.62 -12.10 1.45
N ASP A 340 11.48 -12.58 1.96
CA ASP A 340 11.21 -12.86 3.37
C ASP A 340 11.31 -11.60 4.28
N ASN A 341 11.19 -10.40 3.72
CA ASN A 341 11.12 -9.16 4.51
C ASN A 341 9.72 -9.03 5.13
N THR A 342 9.65 -8.75 6.43
CA THR A 342 8.38 -8.61 7.15
C THR A 342 7.57 -7.43 6.65
N VAL A 343 6.24 -7.61 6.58
CA VAL A 343 5.29 -6.57 6.14
C VAL A 343 4.29 -6.26 7.25
N GLN A 344 4.22 -5.01 7.69
CA GLN A 344 3.22 -4.54 8.64
C GLN A 344 1.96 -4.04 7.94
N ASN A 345 0.85 -4.12 8.67
CA ASN A 345 -0.47 -3.61 8.34
C ASN A 345 -1.17 -4.34 7.19
N ALA A 346 -0.56 -5.39 6.63
CA ALA A 346 -1.15 -6.24 5.61
C ALA A 346 -2.37 -6.98 6.15
N LYS A 347 -3.52 -6.83 5.49
CA LYS A 347 -4.77 -7.51 5.85
C LYS A 347 -4.78 -8.95 5.31
N VAL A 348 -4.88 -9.92 6.21
CA VAL A 348 -4.99 -11.35 5.92
C VAL A 348 -6.43 -11.81 6.21
N ILE A 349 -7.05 -12.46 5.23
CA ILE A 349 -8.32 -13.17 5.37
C ILE A 349 -8.00 -14.63 5.69
N PHE A 350 -8.51 -15.14 6.80
CA PHE A 350 -8.27 -16.50 7.28
C PHE A 350 -9.40 -17.42 6.86
N THR A 351 -9.06 -18.65 6.51
CA THR A 351 -9.99 -19.72 6.16
C THR A 351 -9.65 -21.00 6.90
N ILE A 352 -10.68 -21.79 7.20
CA ILE A 352 -10.57 -23.17 7.69
C ILE A 352 -11.27 -24.06 6.66
N ASP A 353 -10.53 -24.99 6.04
CA ASP A 353 -10.99 -25.83 4.92
C ASP A 353 -11.68 -25.00 3.82
N GLY A 354 -11.05 -23.87 3.45
CA GLY A 354 -11.53 -22.97 2.40
C GLY A 354 -12.71 -22.07 2.80
N LYS A 355 -13.26 -22.20 4.01
CA LYS A 355 -14.34 -21.32 4.51
C LYS A 355 -13.76 -20.17 5.32
N SER A 356 -14.08 -18.93 4.94
CA SER A 356 -13.65 -17.73 5.68
C SER A 356 -14.11 -17.75 7.14
N VAL A 357 -13.21 -17.40 8.05
CA VAL A 357 -13.46 -17.30 9.50
C VAL A 357 -13.17 -15.91 10.07
N GLY A 358 -12.70 -14.99 9.23
CA GLY A 358 -12.43 -13.60 9.61
C GLY A 358 -11.16 -13.05 8.97
N SER A 359 -10.71 -11.90 9.44
CA SER A 359 -9.48 -11.26 8.96
C SER A 359 -8.76 -10.52 10.07
N ALA A 360 -7.43 -10.40 9.96
CA ALA A 360 -6.60 -9.60 10.84
C ALA A 360 -5.51 -8.87 10.05
N THR A 361 -4.97 -7.78 10.60
CA THR A 361 -3.83 -7.07 10.02
C THR A 361 -2.54 -7.47 10.70
N SER A 362 -1.45 -7.55 9.92
CA SER A 362 -0.13 -7.88 10.45
C SER A 362 0.44 -6.76 11.34
N ASN A 363 1.13 -7.14 12.41
CA ASN A 363 1.83 -6.22 13.30
C ASN A 363 3.25 -5.88 12.79
N ALA A 364 4.06 -5.20 13.62
CA ALA A 364 5.43 -4.81 13.29
C ALA A 364 6.38 -5.99 13.01
N ASN A 365 6.05 -7.19 13.47
CA ASN A 365 6.81 -8.42 13.17
C ASN A 365 6.27 -9.16 11.95
N GLY A 366 5.31 -8.59 11.21
CA GLY A 366 4.66 -9.25 10.09
C GLY A 366 3.62 -10.29 10.49
N VAL A 367 3.20 -10.37 11.76
CA VAL A 367 2.26 -11.39 12.24
C VAL A 367 0.84 -10.85 12.27
N ALA A 368 -0.07 -11.44 11.49
CA ALA A 368 -1.51 -11.24 11.59
C ALA A 368 -2.10 -12.29 12.56
N SER A 369 -2.93 -11.86 13.52
CA SER A 369 -3.48 -12.73 14.57
C SER A 369 -4.98 -12.56 14.68
N LEU A 370 -5.74 -13.64 14.51
CA LEU A 370 -7.20 -13.64 14.54
C LEU A 370 -7.73 -14.55 15.67
N THR A 371 -8.48 -13.98 16.62
CA THR A 371 -9.28 -14.77 17.57
C THR A 371 -10.56 -15.25 16.90
N VAL A 372 -10.76 -16.57 16.87
CA VAL A 372 -11.92 -17.22 16.27
C VAL A 372 -12.78 -17.80 17.39
N ASN A 373 -14.10 -17.61 17.31
CA ASN A 373 -15.09 -18.23 18.20
C ASN A 373 -15.98 -19.15 17.36
N LYS A 374 -15.68 -20.46 17.36
CA LYS A 374 -16.35 -21.44 16.49
C LYS A 374 -16.27 -22.85 17.09
N LEU A 375 -17.37 -23.59 16.98
CA LEU A 375 -17.39 -25.02 17.27
C LEU A 375 -16.82 -25.76 16.05
N LEU A 376 -15.74 -26.51 16.26
CA LEU A 376 -15.18 -27.43 15.30
C LEU A 376 -15.28 -28.84 15.89
N GLU A 377 -15.56 -29.83 15.07
CA GLU A 377 -15.49 -31.23 15.51
C GLU A 377 -14.04 -31.64 15.74
N ASN A 378 -13.80 -32.67 16.54
CA ASN A 378 -12.45 -33.21 16.71
C ASN A 378 -11.92 -33.75 15.38
N GLY A 379 -10.67 -33.41 15.05
CA GLY A 379 -10.07 -33.77 13.78
C GLY A 379 -8.99 -32.81 13.32
N GLU A 380 -8.55 -32.98 12.07
CA GLU A 380 -7.54 -32.16 11.42
C GLU A 380 -8.19 -31.25 10.38
N TYR A 381 -7.77 -29.99 10.35
CA TYR A 381 -8.27 -28.97 9.45
C TYR A 381 -7.11 -28.23 8.78
N THR A 382 -7.33 -27.75 7.56
CA THR A 382 -6.37 -26.90 6.85
C THR A 382 -6.62 -25.43 7.19
N ILE A 383 -5.60 -24.75 7.69
CA ILE A 383 -5.59 -23.29 7.89
C ILE A 383 -4.93 -22.65 6.68
N SER A 384 -5.70 -21.83 5.96
CA SER A 384 -5.25 -21.15 4.75
C SER A 384 -5.85 -19.76 4.67
N GLY A 385 -5.65 -19.06 3.56
CA GLY A 385 -6.25 -17.77 3.32
C GLY A 385 -5.54 -16.96 2.26
N THR A 386 -5.70 -15.65 2.31
CA THR A 386 -5.06 -14.73 1.36
C THR A 386 -4.81 -13.37 1.99
N GLN A 387 -3.89 -12.60 1.42
CA GLN A 387 -3.75 -11.17 1.71
C GLN A 387 -4.68 -10.42 0.77
N ALA A 388 -5.68 -9.70 1.28
CA ALA A 388 -6.59 -8.90 0.45
C ALA A 388 -7.27 -7.76 1.22
N TYR A 389 -7.45 -6.61 0.58
CA TYR A 389 -8.21 -5.45 1.04
C TYR A 389 -9.56 -5.29 0.33
N SER A 390 -9.69 -5.86 -0.86
CA SER A 390 -10.94 -5.96 -1.63
C SER A 390 -11.34 -7.43 -1.83
N ASP A 391 -12.46 -7.69 -2.53
CA ASP A 391 -12.95 -9.05 -2.77
C ASP A 391 -11.97 -9.90 -3.60
N VAL A 392 -11.06 -9.26 -4.34
CA VAL A 392 -10.04 -9.92 -5.17
C VAL A 392 -8.72 -9.16 -5.07
N ASN A 393 -7.65 -9.83 -4.64
CA ASN A 393 -6.29 -9.30 -4.79
C ASN A 393 -5.86 -9.47 -6.27
N PRO A 394 -5.50 -8.38 -6.99
CA PRO A 394 -5.08 -8.48 -8.40
C PRO A 394 -3.69 -9.12 -8.59
N PHE A 395 -2.97 -9.37 -7.50
CA PHE A 395 -1.66 -10.02 -7.47
C PHE A 395 -1.77 -11.49 -7.09
N GLU A 396 -0.83 -12.30 -7.57
CA GLU A 396 -0.67 -13.66 -7.10
C GLU A 396 -0.07 -13.64 -5.68
N VAL A 397 -0.85 -14.10 -4.70
CA VAL A 397 -0.41 -14.28 -3.31
C VAL A 397 0.18 -15.68 -3.16
N THR A 398 1.41 -15.77 -2.66
CA THR A 398 2.02 -17.05 -2.30
C THR A 398 1.50 -17.49 -0.94
N VAL A 399 0.84 -18.64 -0.88
CA VAL A 399 0.23 -19.17 0.36
C VAL A 399 0.97 -20.43 0.80
N VAL A 400 1.31 -20.49 2.10
CA VAL A 400 1.77 -21.70 2.78
C VAL A 400 0.74 -22.04 3.86
N ASP A 401 0.06 -23.15 3.66
CA ASP A 401 -1.00 -23.62 4.57
C ASP A 401 -0.41 -24.10 5.90
N GLY A 402 -1.17 -23.90 6.97
CA GLY A 402 -0.95 -24.47 8.29
C GLY A 402 -1.99 -25.54 8.61
N LYS A 403 -1.81 -26.23 9.73
CA LYS A 403 -2.68 -27.29 10.21
C LYS A 403 -3.30 -26.94 11.56
N ALA A 404 -4.61 -27.12 11.67
CA ALA A 404 -5.28 -27.11 12.97
C ALA A 404 -5.62 -28.53 13.41
N THR A 405 -5.23 -28.89 14.62
CA THR A 405 -5.65 -30.13 15.29
C THR A 405 -6.66 -29.78 16.36
N VAL A 406 -7.90 -30.24 16.22
CA VAL A 406 -8.97 -30.01 17.20
C VAL A 406 -9.11 -31.25 18.07
N ASN A 407 -8.95 -31.08 19.37
CA ASN A 407 -9.08 -32.16 20.34
C ASN A 407 -9.52 -31.63 21.70
N PHE A 408 -10.83 -31.55 21.92
CA PHE A 408 -11.41 -31.25 23.22
C PHE A 408 -12.70 -32.02 23.47
N ASP A 409 -13.25 -31.85 24.68
CA ASP A 409 -14.41 -32.61 25.12
C ASP A 409 -15.69 -32.17 24.40
N HIS A 410 -16.28 -33.12 23.67
CA HIS A 410 -17.56 -33.01 22.97
C HIS A 410 -18.64 -33.88 23.63
N SER A 411 -18.39 -34.38 24.85
CA SER A 411 -19.34 -35.26 25.54
C SER A 411 -20.68 -34.54 25.73
N PRO A 412 -21.80 -35.13 25.29
CA PRO A 412 -23.09 -34.48 25.42
C PRO A 412 -23.49 -34.37 26.89
N ALA A 413 -24.03 -33.21 27.28
CA ALA A 413 -24.74 -33.05 28.54
C ALA A 413 -26.23 -33.24 28.31
N GLU A 414 -26.86 -34.08 29.12
CA GLU A 414 -28.31 -34.29 29.11
C GLU A 414 -28.91 -33.80 30.43
N VAL A 415 -29.93 -32.95 30.34
CA VAL A 415 -30.67 -32.44 31.50
C VAL A 415 -32.16 -32.52 31.28
N TRP A 416 -32.93 -32.72 32.36
CA TRP A 416 -34.38 -32.84 32.35
C TRP A 416 -35.04 -31.66 33.05
N VAL A 417 -36.15 -31.21 32.48
CA VAL A 417 -37.03 -30.16 33.01
C VAL A 417 -38.42 -30.77 33.20
N SER A 418 -39.04 -30.48 34.35
CA SER A 418 -40.38 -30.95 34.71
C SER A 418 -41.10 -29.89 35.53
N THR A 419 -42.42 -29.76 35.37
CA THR A 419 -43.25 -28.88 36.23
C THR A 419 -43.25 -29.32 37.70
N GLU A 420 -42.88 -30.57 37.98
CA GLU A 420 -42.68 -31.13 39.33
C GLU A 420 -41.21 -31.12 39.78
N GLY A 421 -40.32 -30.49 39.01
CA GLY A 421 -38.89 -30.39 39.28
C GLY A 421 -38.54 -29.37 40.36
N ASN A 422 -37.24 -29.15 40.60
CA ASN A 422 -36.77 -28.18 41.59
C ASN A 422 -35.44 -27.52 41.18
N ASP A 423 -35.39 -26.18 41.07
CA ASP A 423 -34.16 -25.47 40.67
C ASP A 423 -33.12 -25.31 41.79
N THR A 424 -33.50 -25.58 43.04
CA THR A 424 -32.60 -25.49 44.20
C THR A 424 -31.97 -26.84 44.52
N THR A 425 -32.72 -27.93 44.42
CA THR A 425 -32.28 -29.29 44.79
C THR A 425 -32.23 -30.27 43.63
N GLY A 426 -32.80 -29.93 42.47
CA GLY A 426 -32.67 -30.71 41.25
C GLY A 426 -31.22 -30.74 40.79
N ASP A 427 -30.77 -31.91 40.32
CA ASP A 427 -29.45 -32.09 39.72
C ASP A 427 -29.51 -32.14 38.19
N GLY A 428 -30.72 -32.05 37.62
CA GLY A 428 -30.94 -32.08 36.19
C GLY A 428 -31.07 -33.48 35.63
N SER A 429 -30.94 -34.55 36.42
CA SER A 429 -31.22 -35.91 35.94
C SER A 429 -32.72 -36.15 35.73
N GLU A 430 -33.09 -37.19 34.98
CA GLU A 430 -34.50 -37.57 34.78
C GLU A 430 -35.25 -37.84 36.09
N ALA A 431 -34.54 -38.39 37.08
CA ALA A 431 -35.06 -38.73 38.40
C ALA A 431 -35.23 -37.50 39.30
N ASN A 432 -34.42 -36.46 39.09
CA ASN A 432 -34.42 -35.23 39.89
C ASN A 432 -34.26 -33.99 38.98
N PRO A 433 -35.27 -33.71 38.13
CA PRO A 433 -35.20 -32.70 37.09
C PRO A 433 -35.20 -31.26 37.64
N PHE A 434 -34.70 -30.33 36.84
CA PHE A 434 -34.88 -28.90 37.09
C PHE A 434 -36.35 -28.50 36.90
N LEU A 435 -36.77 -27.41 37.55
CA LEU A 435 -38.11 -26.86 37.43
C LEU A 435 -38.23 -25.97 36.19
N THR A 436 -37.17 -25.22 35.85
CA THR A 436 -37.23 -24.20 34.80
C THR A 436 -36.24 -24.44 33.66
N LEU A 437 -36.60 -23.95 32.49
CA LEU A 437 -35.76 -23.98 31.29
C LEU A 437 -34.49 -23.15 31.48
N LYS A 438 -34.58 -21.99 32.13
CA LYS A 438 -33.40 -21.17 32.43
C LYS A 438 -32.38 -21.94 33.25
N LYS A 439 -32.80 -22.63 34.31
CA LYS A 439 -31.88 -23.39 35.15
C LYS A 439 -31.17 -24.50 34.37
N ALA A 440 -31.92 -25.23 33.54
CA ALA A 440 -31.39 -26.30 32.71
C ALA A 440 -30.41 -25.79 31.65
N LEU A 441 -30.74 -24.70 30.95
CA LEU A 441 -29.89 -24.11 29.92
C LEU A 441 -28.64 -23.45 30.51
N ASP A 442 -28.75 -22.75 31.64
CA ASP A 442 -27.59 -22.19 32.36
C ASP A 442 -26.63 -23.29 32.83
N TYR A 443 -27.17 -24.38 33.40
CA TYR A 443 -26.38 -25.50 33.87
C TYR A 443 -25.72 -26.25 32.71
N GLY A 444 -26.50 -26.58 31.68
CA GLY A 444 -26.04 -27.37 30.54
C GLY A 444 -24.99 -26.66 29.70
N THR A 445 -25.22 -25.38 29.38
CA THR A 445 -24.27 -24.61 28.55
C THR A 445 -22.98 -24.22 29.29
N ALA A 446 -22.97 -24.31 30.63
CA ALA A 446 -21.76 -24.17 31.43
C ALA A 446 -20.93 -25.47 31.52
N THR A 447 -21.50 -26.62 31.16
CA THR A 447 -20.88 -27.94 31.36
C THR A 447 -20.53 -28.65 30.06
N SER A 448 -21.22 -28.38 28.95
CA SER A 448 -20.91 -28.96 27.64
C SER A 448 -21.18 -27.99 26.50
N VAL A 449 -20.45 -28.20 25.41
CA VAL A 449 -20.70 -27.57 24.10
C VAL A 449 -21.78 -28.29 23.29
N ASP A 450 -22.25 -29.46 23.74
CA ASP A 450 -23.35 -30.21 23.14
C ASP A 450 -24.39 -30.54 24.22
N LEU A 451 -25.46 -29.74 24.29
CA LEU A 451 -26.49 -29.84 25.31
C LEU A 451 -27.78 -30.40 24.72
N THR A 452 -28.36 -31.40 25.40
CA THR A 452 -29.75 -31.82 25.20
C THR A 452 -30.58 -31.55 26.46
N VAL A 453 -31.65 -30.77 26.30
CA VAL A 453 -32.64 -30.48 27.33
C VAL A 453 -33.90 -31.28 27.02
N HIS A 454 -34.21 -32.27 27.86
CA HIS A 454 -35.45 -33.03 27.83
C HIS A 454 -36.53 -32.31 28.64
N ILE A 455 -37.71 -32.12 28.08
CA ILE A 455 -38.82 -31.44 28.76
C ILE A 455 -39.98 -32.40 28.90
N LYS A 456 -40.40 -32.71 30.14
CA LYS A 456 -41.59 -33.53 30.41
C LYS A 456 -42.87 -32.77 30.07
N ASP A 457 -43.95 -33.49 29.77
CA ASP A 457 -45.26 -32.90 29.49
C ASP A 457 -45.67 -31.89 30.57
N GLY A 458 -46.14 -30.70 30.17
CA GLY A 458 -46.46 -29.62 31.09
C GLY A 458 -46.56 -28.24 30.45
N LEU A 459 -47.08 -27.29 31.23
CA LEU A 459 -47.13 -25.86 30.90
C LEU A 459 -45.98 -25.12 31.59
N TYR A 460 -45.03 -24.62 30.81
CA TYR A 460 -43.87 -23.86 31.27
C TYR A 460 -44.09 -22.38 30.98
N ASN A 461 -44.48 -21.63 32.02
CA ASN A 461 -44.70 -20.18 31.98
C ASN A 461 -43.87 -19.47 33.06
N GLY A 462 -44.00 -18.15 33.19
CA GLY A 462 -43.21 -17.37 34.15
C GLY A 462 -41.85 -16.92 33.61
N SER A 463 -41.17 -16.03 34.36
CA SER A 463 -39.97 -15.31 33.89
C SER A 463 -38.79 -16.22 33.58
N GLU A 464 -38.68 -17.36 34.25
CA GLU A 464 -37.58 -18.31 34.08
C GLU A 464 -37.78 -19.28 32.91
N ASN A 465 -38.88 -19.14 32.16
CA ASN A 465 -39.20 -19.94 30.97
C ASN A 465 -39.43 -19.09 29.71
N ARG A 466 -39.23 -17.76 29.79
CA ARG A 466 -39.34 -16.83 28.66
C ARG A 466 -38.17 -15.84 28.65
N ASP A 467 -38.01 -15.12 27.55
CA ASP A 467 -36.96 -14.13 27.30
C ASP A 467 -35.55 -14.70 27.57
N LEU A 468 -35.37 -15.99 27.26
CA LEU A 468 -34.13 -16.73 27.51
C LEU A 468 -33.13 -16.45 26.38
N SER A 469 -31.95 -15.93 26.73
CA SER A 469 -30.95 -15.48 25.76
C SER A 469 -29.61 -16.17 25.97
N TYR A 470 -29.14 -16.88 24.94
CA TYR A 470 -27.86 -17.61 24.97
C TYR A 470 -27.05 -17.33 23.70
N SER A 471 -25.77 -17.00 23.87
CA SER A 471 -24.86 -16.65 22.76
C SER A 471 -23.53 -17.41 22.80
N ASN A 472 -23.43 -18.43 23.65
CA ASN A 472 -22.29 -19.32 23.74
C ASN A 472 -22.02 -20.02 22.39
N VAL A 473 -20.86 -20.64 22.23
CA VAL A 473 -20.57 -21.46 21.04
C VAL A 473 -20.87 -22.91 21.39
N GLY A 474 -21.71 -23.59 20.62
CA GLY A 474 -22.17 -24.94 20.98
C GLY A 474 -23.40 -25.41 20.19
N LYS A 475 -23.94 -26.55 20.60
CA LYS A 475 -25.19 -27.13 20.13
C LYS A 475 -26.17 -27.20 21.28
N ILE A 476 -27.42 -26.83 21.03
CA ILE A 476 -28.51 -27.01 21.99
C ILE A 476 -29.68 -27.70 21.28
N THR A 477 -30.01 -28.88 21.76
CA THR A 477 -31.25 -29.59 21.42
C THR A 477 -32.23 -29.44 22.56
N ILE A 478 -33.43 -28.94 22.29
CA ILE A 478 -34.55 -28.91 23.24
C ILE A 478 -35.62 -29.87 22.74
N LEU A 479 -35.87 -30.92 23.53
CA LEU A 479 -36.69 -32.07 23.17
C LEU A 479 -37.86 -32.22 24.14
N GLY A 480 -39.07 -31.95 23.66
CA GLY A 480 -40.30 -32.25 24.38
C GLY A 480 -40.61 -33.75 24.38
N GLU A 481 -41.11 -34.23 25.52
CA GLU A 481 -41.56 -35.62 25.73
C GLU A 481 -42.65 -36.01 24.74
N SER A 482 -43.64 -35.13 24.52
CA SER A 482 -44.66 -35.34 23.49
C SER A 482 -45.16 -34.05 22.82
N TYR A 483 -45.36 -34.14 21.49
CA TYR A 483 -45.86 -33.01 20.70
C TYR A 483 -47.28 -32.64 21.13
N GLY A 484 -47.50 -31.37 21.45
CA GLY A 484 -48.79 -30.84 21.88
C GLY A 484 -48.99 -30.77 23.40
N ASN A 485 -48.19 -31.49 24.19
CA ASN A 485 -48.31 -31.50 25.66
C ASN A 485 -47.16 -30.76 26.38
N VAL A 486 -46.03 -30.53 25.71
CA VAL A 486 -44.99 -29.60 26.18
C VAL A 486 -45.29 -28.21 25.64
N ILE A 487 -45.83 -27.33 26.48
CA ILE A 487 -46.22 -25.96 26.13
C ILE A 487 -45.28 -24.99 26.82
N ILE A 488 -44.52 -24.22 26.06
CA ILE A 488 -43.70 -23.11 26.59
C ILE A 488 -44.44 -21.82 26.25
N ASP A 489 -44.98 -21.16 27.26
CA ASP A 489 -45.88 -20.01 27.07
C ASP A 489 -45.18 -18.71 27.48
N ALA A 490 -44.96 -17.82 26.51
CA ALA A 490 -44.47 -16.46 26.75
C ALA A 490 -45.52 -15.52 27.38
N GLU A 491 -46.72 -16.03 27.68
CA GLU A 491 -47.85 -15.38 28.37
C GLU A 491 -48.37 -14.12 27.67
N HIS A 492 -48.16 -13.99 26.36
CA HIS A 492 -48.43 -12.75 25.61
C HIS A 492 -47.79 -11.51 26.25
N ALA A 493 -46.72 -11.71 27.03
CA ALA A 493 -46.05 -10.64 27.73
C ALA A 493 -45.42 -9.66 26.72
N LYS A 494 -45.54 -8.36 26.99
CA LYS A 494 -44.87 -7.31 26.21
C LYS A 494 -43.57 -6.94 26.92
N SER A 495 -42.46 -6.94 26.19
CA SER A 495 -41.20 -6.34 26.66
C SER A 495 -41.34 -4.80 26.64
N GLY A 496 -41.75 -4.23 27.77
CA GLY A 496 -41.92 -2.77 27.97
C GLY A 496 -43.37 -2.29 28.07
N THR A 497 -43.56 -1.03 28.50
CA THR A 497 -44.88 -0.45 28.83
C THR A 497 -45.44 0.53 27.77
N GLY A 498 -44.78 0.67 26.61
CA GLY A 498 -45.14 1.63 25.54
C GLY A 498 -45.78 1.01 24.30
N TRP A 499 -46.34 1.85 23.41
CA TRP A 499 -46.92 1.43 22.11
C TRP A 499 -45.89 0.84 21.13
N TRP A 500 -44.61 0.93 21.46
CA TRP A 500 -43.46 0.35 20.75
C TRP A 500 -42.92 -0.94 21.39
N ALA A 501 -43.56 -1.43 22.47
CA ALA A 501 -43.13 -2.64 23.16
C ALA A 501 -43.21 -3.86 22.24
N SER A 502 -42.06 -4.48 21.97
CA SER A 502 -41.97 -5.77 21.28
C SER A 502 -42.58 -6.88 22.14
N GLY A 503 -43.21 -7.89 21.53
CA GLY A 503 -43.60 -9.10 22.26
C GLY A 503 -42.40 -9.74 22.96
N SER A 504 -42.61 -10.38 24.10
CA SER A 504 -41.60 -11.24 24.72
C SER A 504 -41.30 -12.43 23.80
N ASN A 505 -40.02 -12.76 23.66
CA ASN A 505 -39.58 -13.94 22.92
C ASN A 505 -39.45 -15.10 23.91
N ILE A 506 -39.64 -16.34 23.48
CA ILE A 506 -39.31 -17.49 24.35
C ILE A 506 -37.79 -17.66 24.41
N PHE A 507 -37.15 -17.75 23.25
CA PHE A 507 -35.71 -17.91 23.10
C PHE A 507 -35.09 -16.85 22.17
N THR A 508 -33.89 -16.41 22.51
CA THR A 508 -32.98 -15.65 21.65
C THR A 508 -31.64 -16.38 21.61
N PHE A 509 -31.26 -16.91 20.44
CA PHE A 509 -30.01 -17.65 20.29
C PHE A 509 -29.00 -16.87 19.43
N GLY A 510 -27.74 -16.88 19.85
CA GLY A 510 -26.64 -16.27 19.11
C GLY A 510 -26.27 -17.05 17.85
N GLN A 511 -25.63 -16.36 16.89
CA GLN A 511 -25.28 -16.90 15.57
C GLN A 511 -24.32 -18.12 15.57
N ASN A 512 -23.65 -18.39 16.69
CA ASN A 512 -22.69 -19.49 16.84
C ASN A 512 -23.26 -20.70 17.61
N LEU A 513 -24.57 -20.69 17.90
CA LEU A 513 -25.28 -21.84 18.42
C LEU A 513 -25.99 -22.59 17.30
N GLU A 514 -25.77 -23.89 17.23
CA GLU A 514 -26.64 -24.78 16.47
C GLU A 514 -27.83 -25.17 17.35
N ILE A 515 -29.05 -24.83 16.91
CA ILE A 515 -30.26 -25.04 17.70
C ILE A 515 -31.18 -26.04 17.02
N LYS A 516 -31.68 -27.00 17.81
CA LYS A 516 -32.70 -27.95 17.38
C LYS A 516 -33.85 -27.99 18.39
N LEU A 517 -35.06 -27.65 17.95
CA LEU A 517 -36.27 -27.70 18.76
C LEU A 517 -37.18 -28.83 18.25
N VAL A 518 -37.61 -29.72 19.14
CA VAL A 518 -38.37 -30.92 18.77
C VAL A 518 -39.52 -31.14 19.75
N ASN A 519 -40.71 -31.48 19.25
CA ASN A 519 -41.89 -31.81 20.05
C ASN A 519 -42.35 -30.70 21.05
N LEU A 520 -42.22 -29.43 20.68
CA LEU A 520 -42.62 -28.29 21.50
C LEU A 520 -43.84 -27.58 20.90
N THR A 521 -44.71 -27.06 21.77
CA THR A 521 -45.69 -26.03 21.47
C THR A 521 -45.16 -24.70 22.01
N LEU A 522 -44.89 -23.73 21.13
CA LEU A 522 -44.28 -22.42 21.42
C LEU A 522 -45.26 -21.28 21.17
#